data_AF-A0A524KQY9-F1
#
_entry.id   AF-A0A524KQY9-F1
#
_cell.length_a   1.000
_cell.length_b   1.000
_cell.length_c   1.000
_cell.angle_alpha   90.00
_cell.angle_beta   90.00
_cell.angle_gamma   90.00
#
_symmetry.space_group_name_H-M   'P 1'
#
loop_
_entity.id
_entity.type
_entity.pdbx_description
1 polymer ?
#
loop_
_entity_poly.entity_id
_entity_poly.type
_entity_poly.pdbx_seq_one_letter_code
_entity_poly.pdbx_strand_id
1 'polypeptide(L)' 'MATNGCGGAGAGCKVFWTTTDRCVSFAESRAGGYWFAAGGGGSQEQAKQNAVRFCQSGTAPPNSCKSTVAECR' A
#
# COMPACT_ATOMS: atom_id res chain seq x y z
N MET A 1 -0.35 5.31 7.31
CA MET A 1 -1.37 6.31 6.92
C MET A 1 -1.59 6.17 5.43
N ALA A 2 -2.82 5.85 4.98
CA ALA A 2 -3.14 5.82 3.55
C ALA A 2 -3.33 7.25 3.05
N THR A 3 -2.72 7.59 1.91
CA THR A 3 -2.81 8.93 1.32
C THR A 3 -3.88 8.91 0.23
N ASN A 4 -4.95 9.71 0.40
CA ASN A 4 -5.93 9.96 -0.66
C ASN A 4 -5.43 11.09 -1.57
N GLY A 5 -5.47 10.91 -2.89
CA GLY A 5 -5.11 11.94 -3.87
C GLY A 5 -3.95 11.60 -4.80
N CYS A 6 -3.37 10.40 -4.70
CA CYS A 6 -2.42 9.92 -5.68
C CYS A 6 -3.17 9.25 -6.85
N GLY A 7 -2.73 9.38 -8.10
CA GLY A 7 -3.21 8.50 -9.18
C GLY A 7 -4.57 8.84 -9.81
N GLY A 8 -4.65 9.99 -10.48
CA GLY A 8 -5.57 10.19 -11.62
C GLY A 8 -4.86 9.93 -12.95
N ALA A 9 -5.62 9.71 -14.03
CA ALA A 9 -5.11 9.37 -15.36
C ALA A 9 -4.10 10.38 -15.97
N GLY A 10 -4.00 11.60 -15.43
CA GLY A 10 -3.14 12.67 -15.96
C GLY A 10 -1.89 13.02 -15.16
N ALA A 11 -1.68 12.49 -13.94
CA ALA A 11 -0.62 12.99 -13.04
C ALA A 11 0.35 11.92 -12.51
N GLY A 12 -0.04 10.64 -12.51
CA GLY A 12 0.75 9.58 -11.87
C GLY A 12 0.90 9.76 -10.35
N CYS A 13 1.44 8.76 -9.67
CA CYS A 13 1.73 8.82 -8.25
C CYS A 13 3.17 8.35 -8.03
N LYS A 14 4.02 9.22 -7.48
CA LYS A 14 5.34 8.84 -6.99
C LYS A 14 5.27 8.79 -5.47
N VAL A 15 5.34 7.59 -4.91
CA VAL A 15 5.40 7.40 -3.45
C VAL A 15 6.81 6.99 -3.08
N PHE A 16 7.35 7.63 -2.07
CA PHE A 16 8.59 7.24 -1.42
C PHE A 16 8.27 6.81 0.00
N TRP A 17 8.84 5.68 0.43
CA TRP A 17 8.62 5.11 1.75
C TRP A 17 9.95 4.72 2.36
N THR A 18 10.24 5.26 3.55
CA THR A 18 11.38 4.85 4.36
C THR A 18 10.92 3.95 5.49
N THR A 19 11.60 2.82 5.67
CA THR A 19 11.38 1.96 6.83
C THR A 19 12.70 1.39 7.35
N THR A 20 12.74 1.12 8.65
CA THR A 20 13.75 0.29 9.31
C THR A 20 13.38 -1.19 9.33
N ASP A 21 12.23 -1.56 8.77
CA ASP A 21 11.80 -2.95 8.63
C ASP A 21 12.70 -3.73 7.67
N ARG A 22 12.68 -5.05 7.77
CA ARG A 22 13.44 -5.94 6.87
C ARG A 22 12.81 -6.01 5.49
N CYS A 23 11.48 -5.99 5.44
CA CYS A 23 10.69 -6.08 4.23
C CYS A 23 9.68 -4.95 4.17
N VAL A 24 9.36 -4.49 2.96
CA VAL A 24 8.33 -3.50 2.67
C VAL A 24 7.45 -4.01 1.54
N SER A 25 6.14 -3.85 1.68
CA SER A 25 5.17 -4.15 0.63
C SER A 25 4.27 -2.94 0.42
N PHE A 26 3.73 -2.84 -0.79
CA PHE A 26 2.71 -1.86 -1.14
C PHE A 26 1.39 -2.54 -1.45
N ALA A 27 0.28 -1.87 -1.16
CA ALA A 27 -1.06 -2.29 -1.54
C ALA A 27 -1.83 -1.13 -2.15
N GLU A 28 -2.60 -1.42 -3.19
CA GLU A 28 -3.43 -0.44 -3.88
C GLU A 28 -4.86 -0.93 -4.08
N SER A 29 -5.78 0.03 -4.22
CA SER A 29 -7.13 -0.18 -4.72
C SER A 29 -7.49 0.92 -5.72
N ARG A 30 -8.13 0.52 -6.83
CA ARG A 30 -8.69 1.45 -7.83
C ARG A 30 -10.22 1.57 -7.73
N ALA A 31 -10.82 0.93 -6.73
CA ALA A 31 -12.27 0.94 -6.54
C ALA A 31 -12.69 2.25 -5.85
N GLY A 32 -13.60 3.01 -6.47
CA GLY A 32 -14.12 4.26 -5.88
C GLY A 32 -13.08 5.37 -5.70
N GLY A 33 -11.93 5.28 -6.38
CA GLY A 33 -10.77 6.17 -6.21
C GLY A 33 -9.45 5.39 -6.27
N TYR A 34 -8.31 6.07 -6.22
CA TYR A 34 -7.01 5.43 -6.07
C TYR A 34 -6.52 5.50 -4.63
N TRP A 35 -6.31 4.34 -4.03
CA TRP A 35 -5.85 4.15 -2.67
C TRP A 35 -4.49 3.47 -2.70
N PHE A 36 -3.58 3.93 -1.86
CA PHE A 36 -2.25 3.36 -1.73
C PHE A 36 -1.81 3.32 -0.27
N ALA A 37 -1.19 2.21 0.14
CA ALA A 37 -0.55 2.08 1.44
C ALA A 37 0.74 1.27 1.34
N ALA A 38 1.69 1.58 2.22
CA ALA A 38 2.90 0.82 2.43
C ALA A 38 2.83 0.14 3.81
N GLY A 39 3.30 -1.11 3.88
CA GLY A 39 3.43 -1.86 5.12
C GLY A 39 4.81 -2.51 5.20
N GLY A 40 5.51 -2.28 6.30
CA GLY A 40 6.77 -2.95 6.58
C GLY A 40 6.61 -4.14 7.52
N GLY A 41 7.61 -5.02 7.58
CA GLY A 41 7.65 -6.16 8.49
C GLY A 41 8.98 -6.91 8.50
N GLY A 42 9.10 -7.89 9.39
CA GLY A 42 10.27 -8.77 9.50
C GLY A 42 10.34 -9.85 8.41
N SER A 43 9.25 -10.09 7.69
CA SER A 43 9.14 -11.04 6.58
C SER A 43 8.28 -10.48 5.45
N GLN A 44 8.39 -11.07 4.24
CA GLN A 44 7.55 -10.70 3.10
C GLN A 44 6.05 -10.83 3.43
N GLU A 45 5.68 -11.91 4.10
CA GLU A 45 4.29 -12.20 4.44
C GLU A 45 3.73 -11.14 5.40
N GLN A 46 4.51 -10.79 6.42
CA GLN A 46 4.12 -9.75 7.37
C GLN A 46 4.01 -8.38 6.69
N ALA A 47 4.94 -8.03 5.79
CA ALA A 47 4.91 -6.79 5.04
C ALA A 47 3.65 -6.70 4.15
N LYS A 48 3.30 -7.78 3.44
CA LYS A 48 2.07 -7.86 2.61
C LYS A 48 0.81 -7.68 3.43
N GLN A 49 0.69 -8.42 4.55
CA GLN A 49 -0.46 -8.34 5.44
C GLN A 49 -0.63 -6.92 6.00
N ASN A 50 0.47 -6.29 6.43
CA ASN A 50 0.46 -4.92 6.91
C ASN A 50 0.03 -3.92 5.81
N ALA A 51 0.56 -4.06 4.59
CA ALA A 51 0.19 -3.19 3.48
C ALA A 51 -1.30 -3.27 3.15
N VAL A 52 -1.85 -4.49 3.06
CA VAL A 52 -3.30 -4.70 2.82
C VAL A 52 -4.13 -4.15 3.98
N ARG A 53 -3.76 -4.44 5.24
CA ARG A 53 -4.44 -3.93 6.42
C ARG A 53 -4.48 -2.41 6.43
N PHE A 54 -3.37 -1.74 6.10
CA PHE A 54 -3.32 -0.28 6.06
C PHE A 54 -4.11 0.32 4.90
N CYS A 55 -4.07 -0.31 3.72
CA CYS A 55 -4.92 0.10 2.60
C CYS A 55 -6.41 -0.02 2.97
N GLN A 56 -6.79 -1.13 3.61
CA GLN A 56 -8.18 -1.40 4.02
C GLN A 56 -8.64 -0.55 5.20
N SER A 57 -7.72 -0.05 6.04
CA SER A 57 -8.02 0.86 7.15
C SER A 57 -8.36 2.29 6.70
N GLY A 58 -8.15 2.62 5.42
CA GLY A 58 -8.62 3.86 4.82
C GLY A 58 -10.10 3.81 4.43
N THR A 59 -10.54 4.78 3.65
CA THR A 59 -11.88 4.80 3.03
C THR A 59 -11.93 4.02 1.71
N ALA A 60 -10.96 3.13 1.49
CA ALA A 60 -10.97 2.19 0.37
C ALA A 60 -12.13 1.20 0.51
N PRO A 61 -12.82 0.81 -0.58
CA PRO A 61 -13.90 -0.16 -0.51
C PRO A 61 -13.47 -1.49 0.14
N PRO A 62 -14.35 -2.18 0.88
CA PRO A 62 -14.07 -3.49 1.46
C PRO A 62 -13.52 -4.49 0.44
N ASN A 63 -12.46 -5.22 0.81
CA ASN A 63 -11.84 -6.27 0.01
C ASN A 63 -11.32 -5.83 -1.37
N SER A 64 -11.09 -4.53 -1.56
CA SER A 64 -10.62 -3.98 -2.83
C SER A 64 -9.09 -3.81 -2.90
N CYS A 65 -8.43 -3.79 -1.75
CA CYS A 65 -7.00 -3.61 -1.64
C CYS A 65 -6.22 -4.90 -1.98
N LYS A 66 -5.21 -4.79 -2.83
CA LYS A 66 -4.30 -5.90 -3.17
C LYS A 66 -2.85 -5.48 -3.03
N SER A 67 -2.01 -6.35 -2.45
CA SER A 67 -0.56 -6.10 -2.41
C SER A 67 0.08 -6.38 -3.77
N THR A 68 1.01 -5.54 -4.20
CA THR A 68 1.67 -5.67 -5.52
C THR A 68 2.95 -6.51 -5.45
N VAL A 69 3.91 -6.18 -4.58
CA VAL A 69 5.15 -6.94 -4.31
C VAL A 69 5.69 -6.56 -2.92
N ALA A 70 6.39 -7.49 -2.26
CA ALA A 70 7.17 -7.22 -1.05
C ALA A 70 8.67 -7.33 -1.34
N GLU A 71 9.40 -6.25 -1.09
CA GLU A 71 10.85 -6.15 -1.23
C GLU A 71 11.52 -6.30 0.13
N CYS A 72 12.60 -7.06 0.22
CA CYS A 72 13.36 -7.25 1.44
C CYS A 72 14.82 -6.87 1.24
N ARG A 73 15.44 -6.38 2.31
CA ARG A 73 16.89 -6.17 2.42
C ARG A 73 17.59 -7.34 3.13
#